data_AF-A0A3P8NEJ9-F1
#
_entry.id   AF-A0A3P8NEJ9-F1
#
_cell.length_a   1.000
_cell.length_b   1.000
_cell.length_c   1.000
_cell.angle_alpha   90.00
_cell.angle_beta   90.00
_cell.angle_gamma   90.00
#
_symmetry.space_group_name_H-M   'P 1'
#
loop_
_entity.id
_entity.type
_entity.pdbx_description
1 polymer ?
#
loop_
_entity_poly.entity_id
_entity_poly.type
_entity_poly.pdbx_seq_one_letter_code
_entity_poly.pdbx_strand_id
1 'polypeptide(L)'
;MMAALGSAGRSIQFARSSLSLSLRRRSTAAAAAYAQTPETQENRKPKTGILMLNMGGPEKLEDVHDFLLRLFMDTDLMKLPVQNKLGPFIAKRRTPKIQEQYSKIGGGSPIKHWTSMQGEGMVKLLDEMSPETAPHKFYIGFRYVHPLTEEAIEEMEKEGVERAVAFTQYPQYSCSTTGSSLNAIYRYYSNRADRPKMRWSVIDRWPTHPLLVECFAEHIRNELLKFPEDKRDDVVILFSAHSLPMAVVNRGDPYPQEVGATVQRVIERLGHCNPYRLVWQSRVGPMPWLGPQTDEVIKGLCERGKKNLLLVPIAFTSDHIETLHELDIEYRQVLGEECGVENIRRAESLNGNPLFMKALADLVQSHLKSNEPCSRQLTLRCPLCTNPTCGEAKSFFANQKLS
;
A
#
# COMPACT_ATOMS: atom_id res chain seq x y z
N MET A 1 -40.19 34.67 28.16
CA MET A 1 -41.34 35.44 28.65
C MET A 1 -42.40 35.42 27.56
N MET A 2 -43.54 34.77 27.84
CA MET A 2 -44.84 34.73 27.11
C MET A 2 -44.87 34.16 25.68
N ALA A 3 -45.57 33.05 25.39
CA ALA A 3 -47.04 32.80 25.39
C ALA A 3 -47.74 33.52 24.19
N ALA A 4 -48.74 33.00 23.46
CA ALA A 4 -49.58 31.81 23.52
C ALA A 4 -50.42 31.70 22.23
N LEU A 5 -50.82 30.45 21.91
CA LEU A 5 -52.13 29.90 21.48
C LEU A 5 -53.16 30.74 20.70
N GLY A 6 -53.82 30.09 19.73
CA GLY A 6 -55.13 30.49 19.22
C GLY A 6 -55.76 29.50 18.23
N SER A 7 -56.65 28.63 18.70
CA SER A 7 -57.46 27.70 17.93
C SER A 7 -58.72 28.35 17.34
N ALA A 8 -59.27 27.83 16.23
CA ALA A 8 -60.71 27.75 16.01
C ALA A 8 -61.07 26.71 14.94
N GLY A 9 -61.96 25.77 15.28
CA GLY A 9 -62.57 24.80 14.37
C GLY A 9 -63.95 25.22 13.87
N ARG A 10 -64.52 24.40 12.98
CA ARG A 10 -65.95 24.21 12.64
C ARG A 10 -66.03 22.85 11.92
N SER A 11 -66.66 21.81 12.46
CA SER A 11 -68.09 21.55 12.70
C SER A 11 -68.59 20.51 11.69
N ILE A 12 -69.13 19.44 12.28
CA ILE A 12 -69.52 18.16 11.70
C ILE A 12 -70.97 18.21 11.22
N GLN A 13 -71.30 17.49 10.15
CA GLN A 13 -72.64 16.94 9.94
C GLN A 13 -72.54 15.42 9.66
N PHE A 14 -73.22 14.66 10.52
CA PHE A 14 -73.45 13.23 10.42
C PHE A 14 -74.68 12.96 9.55
N ALA A 15 -74.60 11.96 8.68
CA ALA A 15 -75.76 11.18 8.26
C ALA A 15 -75.38 9.69 8.27
N ARG A 16 -76.05 8.94 9.15
CA ARG A 16 -76.01 7.48 9.24
C ARG A 16 -77.02 6.90 8.25
N SER A 17 -76.64 5.87 7.50
CA SER A 17 -77.53 4.73 7.27
C SER A 17 -76.73 3.48 6.91
N SER A 18 -77.04 2.43 7.65
CA SER A 18 -76.40 1.13 7.72
C SER A 18 -76.86 0.14 6.64
N LEU A 19 -75.88 -0.60 6.12
CA LEU A 19 -75.87 -2.03 5.76
C LEU A 19 -76.84 -2.60 4.70
N SER A 20 -76.25 -3.07 3.61
CA SER A 20 -76.48 -4.45 3.13
C SER A 20 -75.19 -5.03 2.54
N LEU A 21 -74.64 -6.06 3.19
CA LEU A 21 -73.53 -6.87 2.70
C LEU A 21 -73.97 -7.67 1.47
N SER A 22 -73.23 -7.57 0.36
CA SER A 22 -73.12 -8.68 -0.59
C SER A 22 -71.65 -9.04 -0.74
N LEU A 23 -71.29 -10.27 -0.36
CA LEU A 23 -69.97 -10.83 -0.58
C LEU A 23 -69.74 -11.02 -2.09
N ARG A 24 -68.76 -10.32 -2.65
CA ARG A 24 -68.02 -10.79 -3.82
C ARG A 24 -66.54 -10.87 -3.47
N ARG A 25 -66.06 -12.10 -3.35
CA ARG A 25 -64.63 -12.44 -3.32
C ARG A 25 -63.96 -11.80 -4.54
N ARG A 26 -63.05 -10.85 -4.31
CA ARG A 26 -61.98 -10.53 -5.25
C ARG A 26 -60.66 -10.77 -4.55
N SER A 27 -59.90 -11.64 -5.19
CA SER A 27 -58.65 -12.24 -4.82
C SER A 27 -57.58 -11.17 -4.55
N THR A 28 -56.83 -11.37 -3.48
CA THR A 28 -55.64 -10.61 -3.12
C THR A 28 -54.53 -10.84 -4.15
N ALA A 29 -54.40 -9.92 -5.11
CA ALA A 29 -53.28 -9.86 -6.06
C ALA A 29 -52.60 -8.48 -5.96
N ALA A 30 -52.24 -8.06 -4.75
CA ALA A 30 -51.53 -6.83 -4.48
C ALA A 30 -50.68 -6.98 -3.21
N ALA A 31 -49.60 -7.78 -3.29
CA ALA A 31 -48.49 -7.80 -2.31
C ALA A 31 -47.35 -8.77 -2.73
N ALA A 32 -47.01 -8.86 -4.02
CA ALA A 32 -45.97 -9.80 -4.49
C ALA A 32 -45.11 -9.26 -5.65
N ALA A 33 -44.74 -7.98 -5.60
CA ALA A 33 -43.70 -7.42 -6.46
C ALA A 33 -42.92 -6.37 -5.64
N TYR A 34 -41.59 -6.53 -5.60
CA TYR A 34 -40.63 -5.81 -4.74
C TYR A 34 -40.47 -6.30 -3.30
N ALA A 35 -40.21 -7.61 -3.17
CA ALA A 35 -39.26 -8.10 -2.17
C ALA A 35 -38.27 -8.99 -2.92
N GLN A 36 -37.31 -8.39 -3.62
CA GLN A 36 -36.09 -9.11 -3.95
C GLN A 36 -35.33 -9.28 -2.63
N THR A 37 -35.43 -10.46 -2.04
CA THR A 37 -34.44 -10.97 -1.11
C THR A 37 -33.04 -10.77 -1.70
N PRO A 38 -32.02 -10.39 -0.90
CA PRO A 38 -30.65 -10.37 -1.38
C PRO A 38 -30.24 -11.81 -1.67
N GLU A 39 -30.43 -12.26 -2.91
CA GLU A 39 -29.74 -13.41 -3.46
C GLU A 39 -28.25 -13.07 -3.44
N THR A 40 -27.57 -13.58 -2.40
CA THR A 40 -26.16 -13.96 -2.36
C THR A 40 -25.29 -13.36 -3.49
N GLN A 41 -24.68 -12.21 -3.22
CA GLN A 41 -23.57 -11.66 -4.00
C GLN A 41 -22.37 -12.62 -4.12
N GLU A 42 -22.32 -13.71 -3.34
CA GLU A 42 -21.19 -14.63 -3.22
C GLU A 42 -20.88 -15.49 -4.46
N ASN A 43 -21.71 -15.49 -5.51
CA ASN A 43 -21.54 -16.42 -6.65
C ASN A 43 -21.33 -15.76 -8.03
N ARG A 44 -21.09 -14.44 -8.10
CA ARG A 44 -20.73 -13.79 -9.37
C ARG A 44 -19.22 -13.86 -9.59
N LYS A 45 -18.80 -14.30 -10.79
CA LYS A 45 -17.38 -14.30 -11.18
C LYS A 45 -16.81 -12.88 -11.09
N PRO A 46 -15.57 -12.71 -10.59
CA PRO A 46 -14.95 -11.39 -10.48
C PRO A 46 -14.72 -10.81 -11.88
N LYS A 47 -15.26 -9.63 -12.14
CA LYS A 47 -15.07 -8.93 -13.41
C LYS A 47 -13.71 -8.25 -13.46
N THR A 48 -13.33 -7.60 -12.34
CA THR A 48 -12.08 -6.86 -12.21
C THR A 48 -11.25 -7.41 -11.07
N GLY A 49 -10.05 -7.90 -11.39
CA GLY A 49 -9.07 -8.35 -10.41
C GLY A 49 -8.04 -7.27 -10.13
N ILE A 50 -7.78 -6.99 -8.86
CA ILE A 50 -6.75 -6.04 -8.40
C ILE A 50 -5.59 -6.84 -7.80
N LEU A 51 -4.49 -6.95 -8.54
CA LEU A 51 -3.28 -7.63 -8.06
C LEU A 51 -2.44 -6.65 -7.24
N MET A 52 -2.50 -6.75 -5.92
CA MET A 52 -1.75 -5.94 -4.96
C MET A 52 -0.30 -6.43 -4.87
N LEU A 53 0.62 -5.69 -5.49
CA LEU A 53 2.03 -6.09 -5.62
C LEU A 53 2.90 -5.49 -4.50
N ASN A 54 3.58 -6.36 -3.76
CA ASN A 54 4.59 -5.99 -2.76
C ASN A 54 5.69 -7.07 -2.72
N MET A 55 6.82 -6.81 -2.06
CA MET A 55 7.84 -7.82 -1.84
C MET A 55 7.35 -8.95 -0.93
N GLY A 56 6.46 -8.63 0.00
CA GLY A 56 6.00 -9.52 1.05
C GLY A 56 7.02 -9.67 2.17
N GLY A 57 6.73 -10.56 3.12
CA GLY A 57 7.61 -10.85 4.24
C GLY A 57 7.26 -12.21 4.84
N PRO A 58 8.22 -12.89 5.49
CA PRO A 58 8.00 -14.20 6.08
C PRO A 58 6.97 -14.11 7.20
N GLU A 59 5.87 -14.87 7.11
CA GLU A 59 4.80 -14.89 8.12
C GLU A 59 5.27 -15.55 9.41
N LYS A 60 6.22 -16.47 9.30
CA LYS A 60 6.84 -17.18 10.42
C LYS A 60 8.36 -17.22 10.28
N LEU A 61 9.04 -17.50 11.38
CA LEU A 61 10.50 -17.67 11.39
C LEU A 61 11.01 -18.76 10.43
N GLU A 62 10.22 -19.82 10.21
CA GLU A 62 10.55 -20.91 9.27
C GLU A 62 10.60 -20.44 7.81
N ASP A 63 9.82 -19.42 7.45
CA ASP A 63 9.73 -18.90 6.08
C ASP A 63 10.92 -18.00 5.70
N VAL A 64 11.73 -17.59 6.69
CA VAL A 64 12.82 -16.61 6.50
C VAL A 64 13.85 -17.09 5.48
N HIS A 65 14.19 -18.39 5.49
CA HIS A 65 15.17 -18.91 4.53
C HIS A 65 14.68 -18.75 3.09
N ASP A 66 13.44 -19.15 2.81
CA ASP A 66 12.90 -19.15 1.46
C ASP A 66 12.60 -17.73 0.96
N PHE A 67 12.20 -16.84 1.87
CA PHE A 67 12.13 -15.40 1.61
C PHE A 67 13.49 -14.85 1.15
N LEU A 68 14.56 -15.08 1.92
CA LEU A 68 15.90 -14.60 1.57
C LEU A 68 16.42 -15.26 0.30
N LEU A 69 16.13 -16.55 0.09
CA LEU A 69 16.53 -17.28 -1.10
C LEU A 69 15.96 -16.62 -2.37
N ARG A 70 14.64 -16.37 -2.40
CA ARG A 70 13.99 -15.71 -3.55
C ARG A 70 14.50 -14.28 -3.74
N LEU A 71 14.73 -13.55 -2.65
CA LEU A 71 15.27 -12.18 -2.66
C LEU A 71 16.68 -12.13 -3.29
N PHE A 72 17.60 -12.99 -2.84
CA PHE A 72 18.97 -13.02 -3.36
C PHE A 72 19.09 -13.67 -4.75
N MET A 73 18.09 -14.43 -5.18
CA MET A 73 17.99 -14.95 -6.54
C MET A 73 17.39 -13.95 -7.53
N ASP A 74 16.83 -12.83 -7.06
CA ASP A 74 16.21 -11.84 -7.94
C ASP A 74 17.24 -10.92 -8.62
N THR A 75 17.45 -11.17 -9.91
CA THR A 75 18.35 -10.38 -10.77
C THR A 75 17.85 -8.96 -11.07
N ASP A 76 16.56 -8.66 -10.80
CA ASP A 76 16.02 -7.31 -10.94
C ASP A 76 16.35 -6.42 -9.73
N LEU A 77 16.39 -7.02 -8.55
CA LEU A 77 16.77 -6.36 -7.30
C LEU A 77 18.28 -6.13 -7.24
N MET A 78 19.07 -7.19 -7.43
CA MET A 78 20.53 -7.12 -7.37
C MET A 78 21.19 -8.12 -8.32
N LYS A 79 22.34 -7.73 -8.88
CA LYS A 79 23.17 -8.59 -9.73
C LYS A 79 24.37 -9.08 -8.95
N LEU A 80 24.43 -10.38 -8.69
CA LEU A 80 25.54 -11.04 -8.00
C LEU A 80 26.35 -11.91 -8.96
N PRO A 81 27.69 -12.01 -8.79
CA PRO A 81 28.48 -12.96 -9.56
C PRO A 81 28.03 -14.40 -9.22
N VAL A 82 27.74 -15.20 -10.24
CA VAL A 82 27.28 -16.60 -10.08
C VAL A 82 26.07 -16.70 -9.14
N GLN A 83 25.06 -15.83 -9.36
CA GLN A 83 23.90 -15.63 -8.47
C GLN A 83 23.17 -16.94 -8.10
N ASN A 84 23.09 -17.92 -8.99
CA ASN A 84 22.48 -19.23 -8.72
C ASN A 84 23.21 -20.05 -7.64
N LYS A 85 24.49 -19.75 -7.36
CA LYS A 85 25.27 -20.36 -6.27
C LYS A 85 25.41 -19.42 -5.08
N LEU A 86 25.70 -18.15 -5.34
CA LEU A 86 25.96 -17.18 -4.29
C LEU A 86 24.67 -16.77 -3.55
N GLY A 87 23.54 -16.69 -4.25
CA GLY A 87 22.24 -16.36 -3.66
C GLY A 87 21.83 -17.35 -2.56
N PRO A 88 21.76 -18.67 -2.83
CA PRO A 88 21.48 -19.68 -1.81
C PRO A 88 22.47 -19.67 -0.65
N PHE A 89 23.76 -19.47 -0.92
CA PHE A 89 24.79 -19.38 0.12
C PHE A 89 24.57 -18.18 1.04
N ILE A 90 24.31 -16.99 0.48
CA ILE A 90 24.05 -15.78 1.26
C ILE A 90 22.75 -15.93 2.05
N ALA A 91 21.70 -16.47 1.45
CA ALA A 91 20.42 -16.71 2.11
C ALA A 91 20.63 -17.57 3.36
N LYS A 92 21.22 -18.77 3.21
CA LYS A 92 21.51 -19.67 4.33
C LYS A 92 22.37 -19.02 5.42
N ARG A 93 23.40 -18.25 5.03
CA ARG A 93 24.28 -17.55 5.98
C ARG A 93 23.55 -16.44 6.75
N ARG A 94 22.61 -15.73 6.12
CA ARG A 94 21.88 -14.61 6.73
C ARG A 94 20.64 -15.05 7.50
N THR A 95 20.05 -16.20 7.20
CA THR A 95 18.82 -16.71 7.84
C THR A 95 18.83 -16.59 9.37
N PRO A 96 19.85 -17.04 10.12
CA PRO A 96 19.80 -16.99 11.58
C PRO A 96 19.67 -15.57 12.14
N LYS A 97 20.41 -14.62 11.55
CA LYS A 97 20.35 -13.21 11.96
C LYS A 97 18.97 -12.62 11.68
N ILE A 98 18.40 -12.89 10.51
CA ILE A 98 17.09 -12.35 10.13
C ILE A 98 15.96 -13.01 10.94
N GLN A 99 16.06 -14.29 11.27
CA GLN A 99 15.14 -14.97 12.20
C GLN A 99 15.16 -14.33 13.58
N GLU A 100 16.33 -13.98 14.11
CA GLU A 100 16.44 -13.27 15.38
C GLU A 100 15.71 -11.91 15.35
N GLN A 101 15.89 -11.15 14.26
CA GLN A 101 15.20 -9.86 14.08
C GLN A 101 13.68 -10.04 14.01
N TYR A 102 13.18 -11.02 13.24
CA TYR A 102 11.75 -11.33 13.21
C TYR A 102 11.21 -11.81 14.57
N SER A 103 12.01 -12.57 15.32
CA SER A 103 11.62 -13.05 16.65
C SER A 103 11.41 -11.90 17.63
N LYS A 104 12.19 -10.82 17.52
CA LYS A 104 12.09 -9.63 18.37
C LYS A 104 10.82 -8.81 18.12
N ILE A 105 10.18 -8.97 16.96
CA ILE A 105 8.98 -8.22 16.56
C ILE A 105 7.69 -9.06 16.59
N GLY A 106 7.72 -10.24 17.21
CA GLY A 106 6.55 -11.12 17.34
C GLY A 106 6.57 -12.40 16.49
N GLY A 107 7.69 -12.70 15.82
CA GLY A 107 7.91 -14.00 15.16
C GLY A 107 7.65 -14.04 13.66
N GLY A 108 7.30 -12.91 13.04
CA GLY A 108 7.01 -12.84 11.60
C GLY A 108 6.62 -11.43 11.14
N SER A 109 6.43 -11.27 9.83
CA SER A 109 5.98 -10.03 9.20
C SER A 109 4.45 -9.92 9.21
N PRO A 110 3.86 -8.80 9.67
CA PRO A 110 2.42 -8.60 9.63
C PRO A 110 1.91 -8.15 8.24
N ILE A 111 2.78 -8.06 7.24
CA ILE A 111 2.46 -7.46 5.93
C ILE A 111 1.27 -8.14 5.23
N LYS A 112 1.15 -9.47 5.32
CA LYS A 112 0.04 -10.20 4.70
C LYS A 112 -1.29 -9.84 5.37
N HIS A 113 -1.32 -9.80 6.69
CA HIS A 113 -2.50 -9.40 7.46
C HIS A 113 -2.97 -8.00 7.06
N TRP A 114 -2.07 -7.03 7.05
CA TRP A 114 -2.41 -5.66 6.67
C TRP A 114 -2.83 -5.53 5.21
N THR A 115 -2.14 -6.23 4.29
CA THR A 115 -2.48 -6.21 2.86
C THR A 115 -3.87 -6.79 2.63
N SER A 116 -4.23 -7.89 3.31
CA SER A 116 -5.59 -8.47 3.22
C SER A 116 -6.65 -7.49 3.74
N MET A 117 -6.44 -6.91 4.92
CA MET A 117 -7.38 -5.95 5.50
C MET A 117 -7.59 -4.72 4.59
N GLN A 118 -6.49 -4.20 4.02
CA GLN A 118 -6.52 -3.10 3.06
C GLN A 118 -7.24 -3.50 1.77
N GLY A 119 -6.99 -4.70 1.25
CA GLY A 119 -7.64 -5.24 0.05
C GLY A 119 -9.14 -5.43 0.23
N GLU A 120 -9.57 -5.97 1.37
CA GLU A 120 -10.99 -6.13 1.74
C GLU A 120 -11.70 -4.77 1.82
N GLY A 121 -11.11 -3.79 2.52
CA GLY A 121 -11.64 -2.44 2.62
C GLY A 121 -11.72 -1.73 1.26
N MET A 122 -10.69 -1.88 0.44
CA MET A 122 -10.63 -1.34 -0.92
C MET A 122 -11.73 -1.93 -1.81
N VAL A 123 -11.89 -3.26 -1.85
CA VAL A 123 -12.90 -3.93 -2.69
C VAL A 123 -14.31 -3.51 -2.30
N LYS A 124 -14.61 -3.46 -1.00
CA LYS A 124 -15.92 -3.02 -0.51
C LYS A 124 -16.28 -1.62 -1.02
N LEU A 125 -15.34 -0.69 -0.94
CA LEU A 125 -15.53 0.67 -1.46
C LEU A 125 -15.62 0.70 -2.99
N LEU A 126 -14.82 -0.10 -3.69
CA LEU A 126 -14.82 -0.15 -5.16
C LEU A 126 -16.12 -0.67 -5.74
N ASP A 127 -16.75 -1.68 -5.13
CA ASP A 127 -18.04 -2.21 -5.57
C ASP A 127 -19.16 -1.16 -5.48
N GLU A 128 -19.08 -0.24 -4.51
CA GLU A 128 -19.98 0.91 -4.40
C GLU A 128 -19.60 2.04 -5.37
N MET A 129 -18.30 2.33 -5.51
CA MET A 129 -17.75 3.45 -6.27
C MET A 129 -17.73 3.23 -7.80
N SER A 130 -17.70 1.98 -8.26
CA SER A 130 -17.52 1.59 -9.67
C SER A 130 -18.36 0.34 -10.03
N PRO A 131 -19.70 0.40 -9.89
CA PRO A 131 -20.56 -0.77 -10.11
C PRO A 131 -20.45 -1.36 -11.53
N GLU A 132 -20.03 -0.59 -12.52
CA GLU A 132 -19.80 -1.01 -13.91
C GLU A 132 -18.64 -2.00 -14.08
N THR A 133 -17.67 -1.99 -13.16
CA THR A 133 -16.49 -2.88 -13.15
C THR A 133 -16.56 -3.93 -12.03
N ALA A 134 -17.59 -3.90 -11.20
CA ALA A 134 -17.88 -4.90 -10.19
C ALA A 134 -18.36 -6.23 -10.81
N PRO A 135 -18.24 -7.38 -10.10
CA PRO A 135 -17.59 -7.54 -8.80
C PRO A 135 -16.07 -7.37 -8.88
N HIS A 136 -15.51 -6.62 -7.94
CA HIS A 136 -14.06 -6.51 -7.78
C HIS A 136 -13.55 -7.62 -6.86
N LYS A 137 -12.33 -8.12 -7.11
CA LYS A 137 -11.62 -9.00 -6.18
C LYS A 137 -10.16 -8.58 -6.10
N PHE A 138 -9.61 -8.51 -4.89
CA PHE A 138 -8.18 -8.29 -4.71
C PHE A 138 -7.44 -9.63 -4.67
N TYR A 139 -6.19 -9.61 -5.11
CA TYR A 139 -5.27 -10.73 -5.07
C TYR A 139 -3.94 -10.21 -4.53
N ILE A 140 -3.32 -10.94 -3.61
CA ILE A 140 -2.00 -10.58 -3.10
C ILE A 140 -0.96 -11.21 -4.01
N GLY A 141 -0.08 -10.38 -4.59
CA GLY A 141 1.05 -10.83 -5.39
C GLY A 141 2.36 -10.46 -4.72
N PHE A 142 2.86 -11.33 -3.84
CA PHE A 142 4.15 -11.11 -3.21
C PHE A 142 5.31 -11.57 -4.09
N ARG A 143 6.43 -10.87 -4.00
CA ARG A 143 7.60 -11.17 -4.84
C ARG A 143 8.44 -12.32 -4.30
N TYR A 144 8.52 -12.47 -2.97
CA TYR A 144 9.47 -13.38 -2.31
C TYR A 144 8.84 -14.38 -1.32
N VAL A 145 7.54 -14.29 -1.07
CA VAL A 145 6.79 -15.19 -0.17
C VAL A 145 5.42 -15.50 -0.77
N HIS A 146 4.75 -16.52 -0.24
CA HIS A 146 3.41 -16.89 -0.67
C HIS A 146 2.34 -15.91 -0.13
N PRO A 147 1.26 -15.64 -0.89
CA PRO A 147 1.05 -16.03 -2.28
C PRO A 147 1.99 -15.26 -3.23
N LEU A 148 2.71 -15.99 -4.08
CA LEU A 148 3.65 -15.43 -5.05
C LEU A 148 2.89 -14.72 -6.17
N THR A 149 3.58 -13.81 -6.85
CA THR A 149 3.02 -13.07 -8.01
C THR A 149 2.50 -14.04 -9.07
N GLU A 150 3.23 -15.11 -9.35
CA GLU A 150 2.87 -16.14 -10.31
C GLU A 150 1.63 -16.94 -9.89
N GLU A 151 1.51 -17.27 -8.60
CA GLU A 151 0.36 -17.98 -8.04
C GLU A 151 -0.92 -17.14 -8.11
N ALA A 152 -0.80 -15.84 -7.82
CA ALA A 152 -1.91 -14.90 -7.92
C ALA A 152 -2.40 -14.73 -9.37
N ILE A 153 -1.48 -14.67 -10.34
CA ILE A 153 -1.87 -14.63 -11.77
C ILE A 153 -2.61 -15.91 -12.18
N GLU A 154 -2.13 -17.08 -11.72
CA GLU A 154 -2.80 -18.36 -11.98
C GLU A 154 -4.21 -18.42 -11.39
N GLU A 155 -4.41 -17.91 -10.17
CA GLU A 155 -5.72 -17.80 -9.55
C GLU A 155 -6.64 -16.86 -10.34
N MET A 156 -6.15 -15.67 -10.72
CA MET A 156 -6.90 -14.70 -11.52
C MET A 156 -7.35 -15.28 -12.87
N GLU A 157 -6.48 -16.04 -13.56
CA GLU A 157 -6.85 -16.70 -14.82
C GLU A 157 -7.87 -17.82 -14.61
N LYS A 158 -7.73 -18.61 -13.55
CA LYS A 158 -8.65 -19.71 -13.21
C LYS A 158 -10.05 -19.19 -12.91
N GLU A 159 -10.15 -18.04 -12.26
CA GLU A 159 -11.44 -17.41 -11.92
C GLU A 159 -12.08 -16.65 -13.09
N GLY A 160 -11.36 -16.50 -14.20
CA GLY A 160 -11.88 -15.88 -15.41
C GLY A 160 -12.02 -14.36 -15.30
N VAL A 161 -11.08 -13.70 -14.59
CA VAL A 161 -11.01 -12.24 -14.48
C VAL A 161 -10.92 -11.61 -15.88
N GLU A 162 -11.79 -10.65 -16.20
CA GLU A 162 -11.80 -9.98 -17.50
C GLU A 162 -10.76 -8.85 -17.58
N ARG A 163 -10.62 -8.08 -16.49
CA ARG A 163 -9.70 -6.94 -16.37
C ARG A 163 -8.82 -7.10 -15.14
N ALA A 164 -7.51 -7.01 -15.33
CA ALA A 164 -6.52 -7.08 -14.27
C ALA A 164 -5.79 -5.75 -14.08
N VAL A 165 -5.75 -5.27 -12.84
CA VAL A 165 -4.99 -4.09 -12.45
C VAL A 165 -3.81 -4.55 -11.59
N ALA A 166 -2.61 -4.47 -12.15
CA ALA A 166 -1.37 -4.58 -11.39
C ALA A 166 -1.23 -3.32 -10.53
N PHE A 167 -1.54 -3.42 -9.24
CA PHE A 167 -1.53 -2.29 -8.32
C PHE A 167 -0.37 -2.41 -7.34
N THR A 168 0.70 -1.65 -7.60
CA THR A 168 1.83 -1.62 -6.69
C THR A 168 1.47 -1.00 -5.35
N GLN A 169 1.90 -1.64 -4.26
CA GLN A 169 1.70 -1.16 -2.90
C GLN A 169 2.85 -0.22 -2.44
N TYR A 170 3.76 0.12 -3.35
CA TYR A 170 4.80 1.13 -3.14
C TYR A 170 4.32 2.46 -3.74
N PRO A 171 4.08 3.52 -2.95
CA PRO A 171 3.69 4.80 -3.52
C PRO A 171 4.75 5.36 -4.46
N GLN A 172 6.03 5.17 -4.12
CA GLN A 172 7.17 5.63 -4.90
C GLN A 172 7.78 4.49 -5.70
N TYR A 173 7.88 4.67 -7.02
CA TYR A 173 8.44 3.67 -7.92
C TYR A 173 9.95 3.54 -7.70
N SER A 174 10.41 2.30 -7.50
CA SER A 174 11.81 1.91 -7.72
C SER A 174 11.88 0.76 -8.73
N CYS A 175 12.94 0.70 -9.53
CA CYS A 175 13.19 -0.47 -10.36
C CYS A 175 13.45 -1.73 -9.52
N SER A 176 13.89 -1.58 -8.28
CA SER A 176 14.17 -2.69 -7.36
C SER A 176 12.93 -3.21 -6.62
N THR A 177 11.81 -2.48 -6.63
CA THR A 177 10.55 -2.87 -6.00
C THR A 177 9.47 -3.09 -7.05
N THR A 178 8.70 -2.05 -7.41
CA THR A 178 7.66 -2.11 -8.44
C THR A 178 8.20 -2.64 -9.75
N GLY A 179 9.40 -2.21 -10.17
CA GLY A 179 10.03 -2.72 -11.38
C GLY A 179 10.24 -4.24 -11.39
N SER A 180 10.69 -4.82 -10.27
CA SER A 180 10.83 -6.28 -10.13
C SER A 180 9.48 -7.00 -10.20
N SER A 181 8.46 -6.49 -9.51
CA SER A 181 7.10 -7.08 -9.55
C SER A 181 6.50 -7.04 -10.97
N LEU A 182 6.65 -5.93 -11.69
CA LEU A 182 6.16 -5.83 -13.07
C LEU A 182 6.94 -6.73 -14.04
N ASN A 183 8.26 -6.83 -13.86
CA ASN A 183 9.07 -7.78 -14.62
C ASN A 183 8.66 -9.24 -14.32
N ALA A 184 8.23 -9.57 -13.10
CA ALA A 184 7.73 -10.90 -12.76
C ALA A 184 6.45 -11.25 -13.54
N ILE A 185 5.50 -10.32 -13.62
CA ILE A 185 4.29 -10.48 -14.46
C ILE A 185 4.67 -10.69 -15.93
N TYR A 186 5.60 -9.89 -16.45
CA TYR A 186 6.06 -10.07 -17.83
C TYR A 186 6.73 -11.44 -18.04
N ARG A 187 7.65 -11.85 -17.14
CA ARG A 187 8.34 -13.15 -17.25
C ARG A 187 7.39 -14.34 -17.15
N TYR A 188 6.37 -14.23 -16.31
CA TYR A 188 5.32 -15.25 -16.20
C TYR A 188 4.71 -15.56 -17.57
N TYR A 189 4.36 -14.53 -18.34
CA TYR A 189 3.78 -14.69 -19.67
C TYR A 189 4.82 -14.97 -20.75
N SER A 190 5.99 -14.33 -20.73
CA SER A 190 7.02 -14.52 -21.77
C SER A 190 7.60 -15.94 -21.78
N ASN A 191 7.55 -16.63 -20.65
CA ASN A 191 8.02 -18.01 -20.51
C ASN A 191 6.94 -19.05 -20.87
N ARG A 192 5.73 -18.61 -21.24
CA ARG A 192 4.59 -19.46 -21.58
C ARG A 192 4.17 -19.22 -23.03
N ALA A 193 3.61 -20.25 -23.66
CA ALA A 193 3.09 -20.13 -25.03
C ALA A 193 1.76 -19.36 -25.09
N ASP A 194 1.00 -19.39 -23.99
CA ASP A 194 -0.32 -18.78 -23.90
C ASP A 194 -0.22 -17.27 -23.68
N ARG A 195 -1.06 -16.52 -24.40
CA ARG A 195 -1.24 -15.09 -24.17
C ARG A 195 -2.08 -14.86 -22.91
N PRO A 196 -1.96 -13.68 -22.26
CA PRO A 196 -2.82 -13.31 -21.15
C PRO A 196 -4.30 -13.49 -21.50
N LYS A 197 -5.04 -14.19 -20.62
CA LYS A 197 -6.50 -14.38 -20.76
C LYS A 197 -7.32 -13.18 -20.25
N MET A 198 -6.64 -12.21 -19.65
CA MET A 198 -7.22 -11.01 -19.03
C MET A 198 -6.56 -9.75 -19.58
N ARG A 199 -7.29 -8.63 -19.59
CA ARG A 199 -6.75 -7.33 -20.03
C ARG A 199 -5.96 -6.69 -18.90
N TRP A 200 -4.66 -6.50 -19.09
CA TRP A 200 -3.80 -5.91 -18.07
C TRP A 200 -3.81 -4.38 -18.14
N SER A 201 -3.65 -3.77 -16.98
CA SER A 201 -3.27 -2.37 -16.78
C SER A 201 -2.51 -2.26 -15.47
N VAL A 202 -1.83 -1.16 -15.22
CA VAL A 202 -0.98 -1.00 -14.05
C VAL A 202 -1.12 0.38 -13.42
N ILE A 203 -1.26 0.39 -12.11
CA ILE A 203 -1.03 1.56 -11.25
C ILE A 203 0.39 1.39 -10.73
N ASP A 204 1.37 1.98 -11.42
CA ASP A 204 2.79 1.74 -11.16
C ASP A 204 3.41 2.73 -10.16
N ARG A 205 2.72 3.82 -9.81
CA ARG A 205 3.18 4.78 -8.80
C ARG A 205 2.05 5.71 -8.38
N TRP A 206 2.16 6.27 -7.19
CA TRP A 206 1.16 7.17 -6.60
C TRP A 206 1.74 8.03 -5.45
N PRO A 207 2.93 8.65 -5.62
CA PRO A 207 3.70 9.25 -4.52
C PRO A 207 3.04 10.47 -3.88
N THR A 208 2.14 11.15 -4.60
CA THR A 208 1.52 12.41 -4.16
C THR A 208 -0.01 12.33 -4.11
N HIS A 209 -0.54 11.12 -3.99
CA HIS A 209 -1.99 10.93 -3.87
C HIS A 209 -2.54 11.72 -2.67
N PRO A 210 -3.58 12.56 -2.82
CA PRO A 210 -4.03 13.46 -1.75
C PRO A 210 -4.40 12.73 -0.46
N LEU A 211 -5.07 11.57 -0.56
CA LEU A 211 -5.45 10.79 0.61
C LEU A 211 -4.25 10.09 1.28
N LEU A 212 -3.20 9.73 0.52
CA LEU A 212 -1.95 9.23 1.10
C LEU A 212 -1.28 10.31 1.96
N VAL A 213 -1.20 11.51 1.39
CA VAL A 213 -0.63 12.69 2.06
C VAL A 213 -1.41 13.03 3.33
N GLU A 214 -2.74 12.94 3.28
CA GLU A 214 -3.57 13.15 4.47
C GLU A 214 -3.29 12.10 5.56
N CYS A 215 -3.23 10.80 5.20
CA CYS A 215 -2.94 9.76 6.19
C CYS A 215 -1.60 10.00 6.91
N PHE A 216 -0.54 10.34 6.16
CA PHE A 216 0.75 10.69 6.77
C PHE A 216 0.66 11.94 7.65
N ALA A 217 0.00 12.99 7.17
CA ALA A 217 -0.15 14.22 7.94
C ALA A 217 -0.94 13.98 9.25
N GLU A 218 -1.99 13.17 9.22
CA GLU A 218 -2.77 12.78 10.39
C GLU A 218 -1.92 12.00 11.40
N HIS A 219 -1.19 10.98 10.94
CA HIS A 219 -0.34 10.16 11.80
C HIS A 219 0.78 10.99 12.45
N ILE A 220 1.38 11.93 11.70
CA ILE A 220 2.40 12.84 12.23
C ILE A 220 1.80 13.78 13.27
N ARG A 221 0.65 14.41 13.01
CA ARG A 221 -0.03 15.28 14.00
C ARG A 221 -0.35 14.52 15.27
N ASN A 222 -0.91 13.31 15.14
CA ASN A 222 -1.26 12.46 16.28
C ASN A 222 -0.03 12.08 17.11
N GLU A 223 1.12 11.84 16.49
CA GLU A 223 2.34 11.51 17.22
C GLU A 223 3.00 12.76 17.85
N LEU A 224 2.95 13.92 17.18
CA LEU A 224 3.42 15.21 17.74
C LEU A 224 2.65 15.61 19.00
N LEU A 225 1.35 15.30 19.09
CA LEU A 225 0.56 15.55 20.30
C LEU A 225 1.05 14.75 21.51
N LYS A 226 1.78 13.64 21.30
CA LYS A 226 2.34 12.80 22.37
C LYS A 226 3.70 13.27 22.89
N PHE A 227 4.29 14.31 22.29
CA PHE A 227 5.46 15.01 22.85
C PHE A 227 5.01 16.02 23.91
N PRO A 228 5.89 16.35 24.90
CA PRO A 228 5.64 17.45 25.83
C PRO A 228 5.31 18.74 25.09
N GLU A 229 4.33 19.49 25.58
CA GLU A 229 3.82 20.69 24.92
C GLU A 229 4.92 21.75 24.71
N ASP A 230 5.81 21.91 25.70
CA ASP A 230 6.95 22.84 25.67
C ASP A 230 8.07 22.41 24.71
N LYS A 231 8.06 21.16 24.23
CA LYS A 231 9.05 20.61 23.29
C LYS A 231 8.52 20.40 21.89
N ARG A 232 7.18 20.43 21.71
CA ARG A 232 6.52 20.04 20.45
C ARG A 232 7.01 20.83 19.23
N ASP A 233 7.26 22.12 19.39
CA ASP A 233 7.75 22.98 18.30
C ASP A 233 9.23 22.75 17.95
N ASP A 234 10.02 22.17 18.87
CA ASP A 234 11.43 21.83 18.66
C ASP A 234 11.63 20.43 18.07
N VAL A 235 10.56 19.63 17.97
CA VAL A 235 10.62 18.28 17.37
C VAL A 235 11.12 18.36 15.93
N VAL A 236 12.15 17.57 15.62
CA VAL A 236 12.65 17.38 14.25
C VAL A 236 11.99 16.16 13.64
N ILE A 237 11.32 16.34 12.50
CA ILE A 237 10.69 15.25 11.76
C ILE A 237 11.73 14.61 10.82
N LEU A 238 12.01 13.33 11.02
CA LEU A 238 12.90 12.52 10.21
C LEU A 238 12.08 11.56 9.35
N PHE A 239 11.86 11.93 8.10
CA PHE A 239 11.28 11.01 7.12
C PHE A 239 12.32 9.97 6.74
N SER A 240 12.11 8.73 7.17
CA SER A 240 13.01 7.61 6.89
C SER A 240 12.45 6.76 5.76
N ALA A 241 13.26 6.58 4.72
CA ALA A 241 12.98 5.74 3.57
C ALA A 241 14.11 4.71 3.39
N HIS A 242 13.81 3.54 2.83
CA HIS A 242 14.85 2.54 2.59
C HIS A 242 15.87 3.05 1.57
N SER A 243 17.16 2.93 1.88
CA SER A 243 18.22 3.47 1.01
C SER A 243 18.35 2.65 -0.29
N LEU A 244 19.02 3.24 -1.28
CA LEU A 244 19.40 2.55 -2.51
C LEU A 244 20.93 2.61 -2.69
N PRO A 245 21.56 1.55 -3.24
CA PRO A 245 22.95 1.62 -3.65
C PRO A 245 23.16 2.76 -4.64
N MET A 246 24.25 3.51 -4.53
CA MET A 246 24.51 4.65 -5.43
C MET A 246 24.59 4.23 -6.90
N ALA A 247 24.97 2.99 -7.22
CA ALA A 247 24.91 2.46 -8.57
C ALA A 247 23.47 2.40 -9.14
N VAL A 248 22.47 2.16 -8.29
CA VAL A 248 21.04 2.16 -8.65
C VAL A 248 20.54 3.60 -8.81
N VAL A 249 20.93 4.51 -7.91
CA VAL A 249 20.58 5.93 -8.03
C VAL A 249 21.18 6.52 -9.31
N ASN A 250 22.48 6.31 -9.54
CA ASN A 250 23.22 6.90 -10.65
C ASN A 250 22.81 6.35 -12.02
N ARG A 251 22.19 5.16 -12.10
CA ARG A 251 21.59 4.70 -13.37
C ARG A 251 20.29 5.43 -13.73
N GLY A 252 19.76 6.24 -12.82
CA GLY A 252 18.56 7.05 -12.95
C GLY A 252 17.30 6.37 -12.45
N ASP A 253 17.37 5.73 -11.28
CA ASP A 253 16.19 5.22 -10.58
C ASP A 253 15.33 6.41 -10.06
N PRO A 254 14.00 6.44 -10.31
CA PRO A 254 13.17 7.59 -9.97
C PRO A 254 12.83 7.69 -8.47
N TYR A 255 13.08 6.63 -7.70
CA TYR A 255 12.66 6.53 -6.30
C TYR A 255 13.06 7.72 -5.41
N PRO A 256 14.32 8.21 -5.43
CA PRO A 256 14.69 9.31 -4.53
C PRO A 256 13.89 10.59 -4.78
N GLN A 257 13.57 10.87 -6.05
CA GLN A 257 12.78 12.04 -6.43
C GLN A 257 11.32 11.89 -6.00
N GLU A 258 10.74 10.71 -6.17
CA GLU A 258 9.35 10.44 -5.78
C GLU A 258 9.15 10.43 -4.25
N VAL A 259 10.13 9.93 -3.49
CA VAL A 259 10.15 10.05 -2.03
C VAL A 259 10.24 11.51 -1.62
N GLY A 260 11.14 12.28 -2.23
CA GLY A 260 11.22 13.74 -2.00
C GLY A 260 9.90 14.46 -2.27
N ALA A 261 9.21 14.10 -3.35
CA ALA A 261 7.89 14.65 -3.67
C ALA A 261 6.82 14.30 -2.63
N THR A 262 6.83 13.06 -2.11
CA THR A 262 5.92 12.63 -1.03
C THR A 262 6.15 13.47 0.23
N VAL A 263 7.40 13.56 0.67
CA VAL A 263 7.82 14.35 1.84
C VAL A 263 7.38 15.81 1.71
N GLN A 264 7.62 16.41 0.54
CA GLN A 264 7.28 17.79 0.30
C GLN A 264 5.76 18.04 0.43
N ARG A 265 4.93 17.16 -0.14
CA ARG A 265 3.46 17.27 -0.03
C ARG A 265 2.97 17.07 1.40
N VAL A 266 3.58 16.17 2.17
CA VAL A 266 3.23 15.97 3.58
C VAL A 266 3.56 17.20 4.41
N ILE A 267 4.73 17.80 4.22
CA ILE A 267 5.14 19.00 4.96
C ILE A 267 4.29 20.22 4.59
N GLU A 268 3.94 20.39 3.32
CA GLU A 268 2.99 21.41 2.86
C GLU A 268 1.63 21.21 3.54
N ARG A 269 1.14 19.97 3.60
CA ARG A 269 -0.13 19.64 4.25
C ARG A 269 -0.11 19.89 5.76
N LEU A 270 1.04 19.75 6.40
CA LEU A 270 1.29 20.07 7.82
C LEU A 270 1.46 21.58 8.06
N GLY A 271 1.53 22.41 7.01
CA GLY A 271 1.73 23.85 7.14
C GLY A 271 3.13 24.23 7.64
N HIS A 272 4.14 23.39 7.37
CA HIS A 272 5.52 23.60 7.81
C HIS A 272 5.66 23.78 9.34
N CYS A 273 4.84 23.09 10.14
CA CYS A 273 4.79 23.25 11.59
C CYS A 273 6.11 22.89 12.32
N ASN A 274 6.95 22.04 11.73
CA ASN A 274 8.20 21.58 12.33
C ASN A 274 9.33 21.50 11.28
N PRO A 275 10.60 21.63 11.69
CA PRO A 275 11.74 21.34 10.83
C PRO A 275 11.80 19.85 10.47
N TYR A 276 12.26 19.54 9.25
CA TYR A 276 12.32 18.16 8.78
C TYR A 276 13.58 17.84 7.98
N ARG A 277 13.89 16.55 7.86
CA ARG A 277 14.86 16.00 6.91
C ARG A 277 14.34 14.70 6.32
N LEU A 278 14.67 14.46 5.05
CA LEU A 278 14.59 13.15 4.41
C LEU A 278 15.93 12.44 4.62
N VAL A 279 15.87 11.25 5.20
CA VAL A 279 17.00 10.40 5.55
C VAL A 279 16.76 8.97 5.05
N TRP A 280 17.82 8.18 4.98
CA TRP A 280 17.76 6.84 4.38
C TRP A 280 18.22 5.78 5.37
N GLN A 281 17.52 4.66 5.46
CA GLN A 281 17.80 3.56 6.40
C GLN A 281 18.25 2.28 5.69
N SER A 282 18.62 1.27 6.48
CA SER A 282 18.88 -0.11 6.05
C SER A 282 20.01 -0.29 5.03
N ARG A 283 21.11 0.49 5.13
CA ARG A 283 22.33 0.25 4.35
C ARG A 283 22.90 -1.14 4.65
N VAL A 284 23.11 -1.96 3.60
CA VAL A 284 23.76 -3.26 3.74
C VAL A 284 25.04 -3.37 2.91
N GLY A 285 26.09 -3.88 3.54
CA GLY A 285 27.38 -4.13 2.89
C GLY A 285 28.25 -2.86 2.73
N PRO A 286 29.44 -3.00 2.13
CA PRO A 286 30.47 -1.96 2.13
C PRO A 286 30.35 -0.95 0.97
N MET A 287 29.45 -1.18 0.02
CA MET A 287 29.31 -0.31 -1.15
C MET A 287 28.71 1.06 -0.76
N PRO A 288 28.86 2.12 -1.56
CA PRO A 288 28.19 3.40 -1.30
C PRO A 288 26.68 3.32 -1.50
N TRP A 289 25.93 3.92 -0.57
CA TRP A 289 24.47 4.02 -0.57
C TRP A 289 24.03 5.48 -0.50
N LEU A 290 22.80 5.75 -0.91
CA LEU A 290 22.18 7.05 -0.80
C LEU A 290 22.09 7.47 0.66
N GLY A 291 22.64 8.65 0.96
CA GLY A 291 22.67 9.23 2.29
C GLY A 291 21.87 10.54 2.38
N PRO A 292 21.80 11.13 3.58
CA PRO A 292 22.47 10.68 4.81
C PRO A 292 21.78 9.48 5.48
N GLN A 293 22.51 8.69 6.27
CA GLN A 293 21.97 7.52 6.96
C GLN A 293 21.18 7.91 8.22
N THR A 294 20.09 7.20 8.50
CA THR A 294 19.16 7.55 9.59
C THR A 294 19.84 7.50 10.97
N ASP A 295 20.62 6.46 11.23
CA ASP A 295 21.44 6.31 12.44
C ASP A 295 22.45 7.45 12.61
N GLU A 296 23.21 7.74 11.56
CA GLU A 296 24.23 8.82 11.57
C GLU A 296 23.58 10.20 11.77
N VAL A 297 22.38 10.43 11.22
CA VAL A 297 21.64 11.70 11.39
C VAL A 297 21.06 11.83 12.79
N ILE A 298 20.49 10.77 13.36
CA ILE A 298 20.00 10.79 14.75
C ILE A 298 21.14 11.19 15.68
N LYS A 299 22.28 10.49 15.60
CA LYS A 299 23.47 10.80 16.40
C LYS A 299 23.95 12.24 16.18
N GLY A 300 24.09 12.65 14.91
CA GLY A 300 24.57 13.99 14.57
C GLY A 300 23.64 15.11 15.03
N LEU A 301 22.33 14.89 15.03
CA LEU A 301 21.35 15.85 15.56
C LEU A 301 21.44 15.95 17.08
N CYS A 302 21.59 14.83 17.78
CA CYS A 302 21.76 14.82 19.24
C CYS A 302 23.03 15.54 19.70
N GLU A 303 24.15 15.30 19.02
CA GLU A 303 25.41 16.03 19.25
C GLU A 303 25.27 17.55 19.05
N ARG A 304 24.29 17.98 18.24
CA ARG A 304 23.97 19.39 17.97
C ARG A 304 22.80 19.91 18.82
N GLY A 305 22.43 19.18 19.86
CA GLY A 305 21.42 19.60 20.85
C GLY A 305 19.96 19.34 20.43
N LYS A 306 19.70 18.69 19.29
CA LYS A 306 18.35 18.28 18.89
C LYS A 306 18.03 16.92 19.49
N LYS A 307 17.20 16.94 20.54
CA LYS A 307 16.89 15.76 21.37
C LYS A 307 15.46 15.27 21.25
N ASN A 308 14.63 15.91 20.44
CA ASN A 308 13.24 15.56 20.20
C ASN A 308 13.07 15.17 18.73
N LEU A 309 12.93 13.88 18.44
CA LEU A 309 12.96 13.33 17.09
C LEU A 309 11.70 12.50 16.81
N LEU A 310 11.05 12.78 15.67
CA LEU A 310 9.92 12.01 15.17
C LEU A 310 10.30 11.29 13.88
N LEU A 311 10.42 9.97 13.94
CA LEU A 311 10.69 9.09 12.80
C LEU A 311 9.39 8.83 12.03
N VAL A 312 9.41 9.00 10.70
CA VAL A 312 8.25 8.77 9.83
C VAL A 312 8.61 7.76 8.74
N PRO A 313 8.02 6.55 8.72
CA PRO A 313 8.23 5.59 7.64
C PRO A 313 7.49 6.03 6.38
N ILE A 314 8.17 6.79 5.50
CA ILE A 314 7.49 7.53 4.41
C ILE A 314 7.32 6.71 3.11
N ALA A 315 8.07 5.61 2.98
CA ALA A 315 8.15 4.84 1.74
C ALA A 315 7.56 3.42 1.83
N PHE A 316 6.89 3.11 2.95
CA PHE A 316 6.19 1.85 3.17
C PHE A 316 4.89 2.12 3.93
N THR A 317 3.86 1.33 3.64
CA THR A 317 2.48 1.62 4.05
C THR A 317 2.00 0.78 5.23
N SER A 318 2.64 -0.35 5.51
CA SER A 318 2.29 -1.26 6.60
C SER A 318 3.52 -1.52 7.47
N ASP A 319 3.34 -1.90 8.74
CA ASP A 319 4.47 -2.31 9.57
C ASP A 319 5.22 -3.51 8.99
N HIS A 320 6.54 -3.50 9.13
CA HIS A 320 7.45 -4.51 8.64
C HIS A 320 8.73 -4.50 9.49
N ILE A 321 9.71 -5.35 9.16
CA ILE A 321 10.93 -5.51 9.95
C ILE A 321 11.70 -4.19 10.09
N GLU A 322 11.80 -3.39 9.04
CA GLU A 322 12.45 -2.08 9.10
C GLU A 322 11.74 -1.08 10.04
N THR A 323 10.40 -1.13 10.23
CA THR A 323 9.73 -0.27 11.23
C THR A 323 9.82 -0.83 12.64
N LEU A 324 9.45 -2.10 12.82
CA LEU A 324 9.29 -2.71 14.14
C LEU A 324 10.64 -3.08 14.79
N HIS A 325 11.67 -3.36 14.00
CA HIS A 325 12.99 -3.68 14.52
C HIS A 325 13.95 -2.49 14.38
N GLU A 326 14.16 -1.98 13.16
CA GLU A 326 15.18 -0.94 12.93
C GLU A 326 14.81 0.39 13.60
N LEU A 327 13.61 0.92 13.34
CA LEU A 327 13.18 2.18 13.95
C LEU A 327 12.87 2.05 15.45
N ASP A 328 12.10 1.04 15.85
CA ASP A 328 11.59 0.93 17.23
C ASP A 328 12.60 0.34 18.22
N ILE A 329 13.49 -0.56 17.80
CA ILE A 329 14.49 -1.20 18.67
C ILE A 329 15.87 -0.58 18.44
N GLU A 330 16.42 -0.67 17.23
CA GLU A 330 17.80 -0.22 16.98
C GLU A 330 17.96 1.30 17.16
N TYR A 331 17.06 2.10 16.59
CA TYR A 331 17.18 3.56 16.66
C TYR A 331 16.56 4.16 17.92
N ARG A 332 15.33 3.74 18.26
CA ARG A 332 14.61 4.33 19.39
C ARG A 332 15.13 3.89 20.75
N GLN A 333 15.42 2.59 20.93
CA GLN A 333 15.89 2.08 22.21
C GLN A 333 17.40 2.22 22.31
N VAL A 334 18.15 1.57 21.40
CA VAL A 334 19.61 1.49 21.52
C VAL A 334 20.27 2.85 21.24
N LEU A 335 20.07 3.40 20.04
CA LEU A 335 20.75 4.64 19.66
C LEU A 335 20.22 5.85 20.44
N GLY A 336 18.94 5.86 20.78
CA GLY A 336 18.31 6.91 21.60
C GLY A 336 18.95 7.04 22.98
N GLU A 337 19.15 5.90 23.66
CA GLU A 337 19.82 5.85 24.96
C GLU A 337 21.29 6.25 24.86
N GLU A 338 22.02 5.74 23.86
CA GLU A 338 23.44 6.06 23.64
C GLU A 338 23.69 7.55 23.36
N CYS A 339 22.78 8.20 22.62
CA CYS A 339 22.93 9.59 22.20
C CYS A 339 22.31 10.61 23.17
N GLY A 340 21.66 10.16 24.24
CA GLY A 340 20.98 11.04 25.20
C GLY A 340 19.78 11.79 24.61
N VAL A 341 19.02 11.11 23.73
CA VAL A 341 17.75 11.61 23.20
C VAL A 341 16.74 11.77 24.34
N GLU A 342 16.08 12.93 24.43
CA GLU A 342 15.00 13.17 25.40
C GLU A 342 13.73 12.43 24.97
N ASN A 343 13.34 12.60 23.70
CA ASN A 343 12.17 11.94 23.14
C ASN A 343 12.43 11.51 21.70
N ILE A 344 12.39 10.20 21.44
CA ILE A 344 12.35 9.65 20.09
C ILE A 344 11.09 8.81 19.92
N ARG A 345 10.28 9.17 18.92
CA ARG A 345 9.00 8.53 18.62
C ARG A 345 8.95 8.17 17.16
N ARG A 346 8.06 7.24 16.81
CA ARG A 346 7.80 6.83 15.43
C ARG A 346 6.33 7.07 15.13
N ALA A 347 6.03 7.71 14.00
CA ALA A 347 4.68 7.80 13.49
C ALA A 347 4.18 6.40 13.10
N GLU A 348 2.92 6.12 13.42
CA GLU A 348 2.30 4.84 13.07
C GLU A 348 2.35 4.59 11.55
N SER A 349 2.58 3.35 11.15
CA SER A 349 2.41 2.94 9.75
C SER A 349 0.94 3.07 9.33
N LEU A 350 0.66 3.18 8.03
CA LEU A 350 -0.72 3.41 7.56
C LEU A 350 -1.67 2.24 7.90
N ASN A 351 -1.14 1.01 7.91
CA ASN A 351 -1.79 -0.20 8.45
C ASN A 351 -3.29 -0.28 8.09
N GLY A 352 -4.17 -0.39 9.08
CA GLY A 352 -5.62 -0.47 8.93
C GLY A 352 -6.35 0.87 8.88
N ASN A 353 -5.67 1.99 8.62
CA ASN A 353 -6.32 3.30 8.57
C ASN A 353 -7.44 3.29 7.48
N PRO A 354 -8.72 3.53 7.84
CA PRO A 354 -9.81 3.54 6.87
C PRO A 354 -9.65 4.57 5.74
N LEU A 355 -9.00 5.71 6.01
CA LEU A 355 -8.68 6.71 5.00
C LEU A 355 -7.68 6.18 3.98
N PHE A 356 -6.76 5.30 4.41
CA PHE A 356 -5.82 4.64 3.50
C PHE A 356 -6.53 3.62 2.60
N MET A 357 -7.47 2.84 3.13
CA MET A 357 -8.31 1.95 2.32
C MET A 357 -9.11 2.73 1.27
N LYS A 358 -9.64 3.91 1.67
CA LYS A 358 -10.27 4.84 0.74
C LYS A 358 -9.30 5.38 -0.32
N ALA A 359 -8.05 5.65 0.05
CA ALA A 359 -7.01 6.05 -0.90
C ALA A 359 -6.76 4.98 -1.97
N LEU A 360 -6.69 3.71 -1.58
CA LEU A 360 -6.52 2.59 -2.50
C LEU A 360 -7.71 2.47 -3.47
N ALA A 361 -8.94 2.59 -2.95
CA ALA A 361 -10.15 2.56 -3.77
C ALA A 361 -10.22 3.75 -4.75
N ASP A 362 -9.87 4.95 -4.30
CA ASP A 362 -9.85 6.16 -5.12
C ASP A 362 -8.83 6.08 -6.27
N LEU A 363 -7.64 5.54 -6.00
CA LEU A 363 -6.61 5.27 -7.00
C LEU A 363 -7.10 4.29 -8.07
N VAL A 364 -7.68 3.16 -7.65
CA VAL A 364 -8.20 2.16 -8.58
C VAL A 364 -9.37 2.72 -9.37
N GLN A 365 -10.34 3.39 -8.75
CA GLN A 365 -11.46 4.01 -9.44
C GLN A 365 -10.99 5.02 -10.50
N SER A 366 -10.04 5.90 -10.13
CA SER A 366 -9.47 6.89 -11.04
C SER A 366 -8.77 6.24 -12.23
N HIS A 367 -8.02 5.16 -11.98
CA HIS A 367 -7.35 4.38 -13.02
C HIS A 367 -8.31 3.65 -13.96
N LEU A 368 -9.38 3.06 -13.42
CA LEU A 368 -10.42 2.42 -14.22
C LEU A 368 -11.12 3.44 -15.13
N LYS A 369 -11.38 4.65 -14.63
CA LYS A 369 -12.02 5.74 -15.38
C LYS A 369 -11.10 6.41 -16.41
N SER A 370 -9.80 6.56 -16.14
CA SER A 370 -8.86 7.22 -17.06
C SER A 370 -8.66 6.42 -18.34
N ASN A 371 -8.86 5.11 -18.27
CA ASN A 371 -8.60 4.17 -19.36
C ASN A 371 -7.17 4.30 -19.91
N GLU A 372 -6.21 4.63 -19.04
CA GLU A 372 -4.78 4.59 -19.33
C GLU A 372 -4.20 3.25 -18.87
N PRO A 373 -3.37 2.56 -19.68
CA PRO A 373 -2.85 1.25 -19.30
C PRO A 373 -1.72 1.33 -18.28
N CYS A 374 -1.00 2.46 -18.22
CA CYS A 374 0.08 2.72 -17.27
C CYS A 374 0.36 4.22 -17.15
N SER A 375 1.16 4.65 -16.16
CA SER A 375 1.63 6.03 -16.10
C SER A 375 2.55 6.40 -17.26
N ARG A 376 2.62 7.69 -17.59
CA ARG A 376 3.59 8.23 -18.57
C ARG A 376 5.05 7.97 -18.17
N GLN A 377 5.35 7.92 -16.86
CA GLN A 377 6.70 7.63 -16.40
C GLN A 377 7.10 6.17 -16.64
N LEU A 378 6.13 5.24 -16.67
CA LEU A 378 6.43 3.85 -16.96
C LEU A 378 7.02 3.67 -18.36
N THR A 379 6.63 4.50 -19.33
CA THR A 379 7.14 4.42 -20.71
C THR A 379 8.60 4.86 -20.84
N LEU A 380 9.17 5.51 -19.82
CA LEU A 380 10.57 5.95 -19.80
C LEU A 380 11.43 5.01 -18.95
N ARG A 381 12.40 4.32 -19.55
CA ARG A 381 13.40 3.53 -18.81
C ARG A 381 14.40 4.45 -18.11
N CYS A 382 15.04 3.95 -17.04
CA CYS A 382 16.22 4.58 -16.49
C CYS A 382 17.23 4.87 -17.62
N PRO A 383 17.81 6.08 -17.70
CA PRO A 383 18.73 6.46 -18.77
C PRO A 383 19.90 5.50 -19.00
N LEU A 384 20.40 4.86 -17.93
CA LEU A 384 21.50 3.89 -17.99
C LEU A 384 21.04 2.45 -17.67
N CYS A 385 19.80 2.10 -18.05
CA CYS A 385 19.24 0.77 -17.79
C CYS A 385 19.97 -0.33 -18.59
N THR A 386 20.57 -1.29 -17.89
CA THR A 386 21.24 -2.46 -18.50
C THR A 386 20.42 -3.75 -18.43
N ASN A 387 19.19 -3.71 -17.94
CA ASN A 387 18.32 -4.88 -17.84
C ASN A 387 17.40 -4.93 -19.08
N PRO A 388 17.54 -5.92 -19.98
CA PRO A 388 16.71 -6.00 -21.19
C PRO A 388 15.22 -6.19 -20.86
N THR A 389 14.91 -6.91 -19.78
CA THR A 389 13.53 -7.18 -19.33
C THR A 389 12.73 -5.91 -19.11
N CYS A 390 13.37 -4.84 -18.63
CA CYS A 390 12.66 -3.60 -18.32
C CYS A 390 11.97 -2.98 -19.54
N GLY A 391 12.58 -3.05 -20.74
CA GLY A 391 11.94 -2.52 -21.95
C GLY A 391 10.71 -3.33 -22.32
N GLU A 392 10.85 -4.65 -22.34
CA GLU A 392 9.77 -5.56 -22.70
C GLU A 392 8.61 -5.50 -21.71
N ALA A 393 8.89 -5.49 -20.40
CA ALA A 393 7.84 -5.39 -19.38
C ALA A 393 7.08 -4.06 -19.46
N LYS A 394 7.76 -2.95 -19.77
CA LYS A 394 7.10 -1.65 -19.98
C LYS A 394 6.21 -1.68 -21.23
N SER A 395 6.72 -2.22 -22.34
CA SER A 395 5.96 -2.41 -23.57
C SER A 395 4.75 -3.33 -23.37
N PHE A 396 4.89 -4.37 -22.55
CA PHE A 396 3.79 -5.30 -22.22
C PHE A 396 2.58 -4.55 -21.66
N PHE A 397 2.78 -3.63 -20.72
CA PHE A 397 1.69 -2.83 -20.16
C PHE A 397 1.25 -1.71 -21.11
N ALA A 398 2.19 -0.95 -21.69
CA ALA A 398 1.87 0.19 -22.54
C ALA A 398 1.05 -0.17 -23.79
N ASN A 399 1.21 -1.40 -24.30
CA ASN A 399 0.52 -1.88 -25.50
C ASN A 399 -0.81 -2.61 -25.21
N GLN A 400 -1.28 -2.66 -23.97
CA GLN A 400 -2.56 -3.30 -23.64
C GLN A 400 -3.72 -2.51 -24.25
N LYS A 401 -4.64 -3.23 -24.92
CA LYS A 401 -5.90 -2.66 -25.40
C LYS A 401 -6.95 -2.75 -24.29
N LEU A 402 -7.42 -1.60 -23.82
CA LEU A 402 -8.37 -1.53 -22.71
C LEU A 402 -9.85 -1.59 -23.15
N SER A 403 -10.11 -1.38 -24.45
CA SER A 403 -11.43 -1.50 -25.10
C SER A 403 -11.57 -2.80 -25.86
#